data_AF-Q6PUU7-F1
#
_entry.id   AF-Q6PUU7-F1
#
_cell.length_a   1.000
_cell.length_b   1.000
_cell.length_c   1.000
_cell.angle_alpha   90.00
_cell.angle_beta   90.00
_cell.angle_gamma   90.00
#
_symmetry.space_group_name_H-M   'P 1'
#
loop_
_entity.id
_entity.type
_entity.pdbx_description
1 polymer ?
#
loop_
_entity_poly.entity_id
_entity_poly.type
_entity_poly.pdbx_seq_one_letter_code
_entity_poly.pdbx_strand_id
1 'polypeptide(L)'
;MNPFTTGHPLTRDPSPALMRLQKWIPRGFLTFLVSYPVYLLFLGPYSAVIGTSRFDFLPQIVRDIPFYPAAPVYCVPGLRSTYDNYLHRWYRDPNEADPETGWY
;
A
#
# COMPACT_ATOMS: atom_id res chain seq x y z
N MET A 1 -33.41 -25.45 -47.14
CA MET A 1 -32.82 -25.58 -45.79
C MET A 1 -31.32 -25.65 -45.95
N ASN A 2 -30.59 -24.68 -45.40
CA ASN A 2 -29.14 -24.54 -45.59
C ASN A 2 -28.41 -25.28 -44.45
N PRO A 3 -27.53 -26.26 -44.74
CA PRO A 3 -26.87 -27.08 -43.70
C PRO A 3 -25.70 -26.36 -42.97
N PHE A 4 -25.46 -25.08 -43.26
CA PHE A 4 -24.35 -24.31 -42.69
C PHE A 4 -24.72 -23.41 -41.51
N THR A 5 -25.98 -23.39 -41.08
CA THR A 5 -26.41 -22.73 -39.84
C THR A 5 -26.19 -23.65 -38.65
N THR A 6 -24.97 -24.17 -38.51
CA THR A 6 -24.52 -24.77 -37.25
C THR A 6 -24.32 -23.61 -36.30
N GLY A 7 -25.36 -23.30 -35.52
CA GLY A 7 -25.29 -22.31 -34.46
C GLY A 7 -24.20 -22.72 -33.49
N HIS A 8 -23.03 -22.12 -33.61
CA HIS A 8 -21.98 -22.21 -32.60
C HIS A 8 -22.56 -21.62 -31.31
N PRO A 9 -22.72 -22.40 -30.22
CA PRO A 9 -23.05 -21.83 -28.93
C PRO A 9 -21.76 -21.22 -28.36
N LEU A 10 -21.35 -20.07 -28.91
CA LEU A 10 -20.24 -19.29 -28.36
C LEU A 10 -20.66 -18.46 -27.13
N THR A 11 -21.95 -18.40 -26.82
CA THR A 11 -22.46 -17.75 -25.61
C THR A 11 -22.65 -18.78 -24.51
N ARG A 12 -21.53 -19.16 -23.88
CA ARG A 12 -21.56 -19.75 -22.54
C ARG A 12 -22.01 -18.63 -21.61
N ASP A 13 -23.27 -18.66 -21.17
CA ASP A 13 -23.82 -17.67 -20.25
C ASP A 13 -22.84 -17.46 -19.07
N PRO A 14 -22.44 -16.21 -18.78
CA PRO A 14 -21.48 -15.96 -17.71
C PRO A 14 -22.09 -16.45 -16.41
N SER A 15 -21.39 -17.37 -15.72
CA SER A 15 -21.94 -17.96 -14.51
C SER A 15 -22.31 -16.84 -13.51
N PRO A 16 -23.45 -16.93 -12.82
CA PRO A 16 -23.86 -15.90 -11.86
C PRO A 16 -22.84 -15.72 -10.72
N ALA A 17 -22.02 -16.74 -10.44
CA ALA A 17 -20.88 -16.67 -9.54
C ALA A 17 -19.73 -15.78 -10.09
N LEU A 18 -19.40 -15.89 -11.38
CA LEU A 18 -18.41 -15.02 -12.05
C LEU A 18 -18.89 -13.56 -12.08
N MET A 19 -20.17 -13.30 -12.38
CA MET A 19 -20.72 -11.93 -12.35
C MET A 19 -20.74 -11.34 -10.93
N ARG A 20 -21.00 -12.16 -9.90
CA ARG A 20 -20.87 -11.71 -8.51
C ARG A 20 -19.42 -11.39 -8.18
N LEU A 21 -18.49 -12.30 -8.47
CA LEU A 21 -17.06 -12.10 -8.23
C LEU A 21 -16.52 -10.85 -8.95
N GLN A 22 -16.94 -10.62 -10.19
CA GLN A 22 -16.59 -9.43 -10.98
C GLN A 22 -17.06 -8.12 -10.36
N LYS A 23 -18.11 -8.10 -9.52
CA LYS A 23 -18.53 -6.89 -8.78
C LYS A 23 -17.72 -6.66 -7.51
N TRP A 24 -17.16 -7.70 -6.90
CA TRP A 24 -16.35 -7.61 -5.69
C TRP A 24 -14.88 -7.29 -5.97
N ILE A 25 -14.33 -7.83 -7.06
CA ILE A 25 -12.94 -7.55 -7.49
C ILE A 25 -12.63 -6.06 -7.60
N PRO A 26 -13.40 -5.21 -8.31
CA PRO A 26 -13.08 -3.80 -8.44
C PRO A 26 -13.26 -3.04 -7.13
N ARG A 27 -14.23 -3.44 -6.28
CA ARG A 27 -14.42 -2.84 -4.96
C ARG A 27 -13.28 -3.17 -4.01
N GLY A 28 -12.88 -4.44 -3.94
CA GLY A 28 -11.74 -4.88 -3.14
C GLY A 28 -10.43 -4.28 -3.63
N PHE A 29 -10.23 -4.18 -4.95
CA PHE A 29 -9.07 -3.53 -5.54
C PHE A 29 -9.00 -2.05 -5.17
N LEU A 30 -10.12 -1.32 -5.25
CA LEU A 30 -10.17 0.09 -4.85
C LEU A 30 -9.89 0.25 -3.35
N THR A 31 -10.48 -0.60 -2.49
CA THR A 31 -10.20 -0.59 -1.06
C THR A 31 -8.71 -0.82 -0.79
N PHE A 32 -8.09 -1.78 -1.46
CA PHE A 32 -6.66 -2.03 -1.33
C PHE A 32 -5.83 -0.82 -1.78
N LEU A 33 -6.16 -0.25 -2.94
CA LEU A 33 -5.49 0.92 -3.52
C LEU A 33 -5.53 2.15 -2.61
N VAL A 34 -6.60 2.33 -1.84
CA VAL A 34 -6.74 3.43 -0.88
C VAL A 34 -6.14 3.06 0.48
N SER A 35 -6.35 1.83 0.95
CA SER A 35 -5.88 1.40 2.26
C SER A 35 -4.36 1.37 2.36
N TYR A 36 -3.66 1.02 1.28
CA TYR A 36 -2.21 0.95 1.26
C TYR A 36 -1.51 2.31 1.47
N PRO A 37 -1.82 3.39 0.72
CA PRO A 37 -1.25 4.70 1.00
C PRO A 37 -1.69 5.24 2.37
N VAL A 38 -2.93 4.98 2.79
CA VAL A 38 -3.39 5.35 4.15
C VAL A 38 -2.56 4.63 5.21
N TYR A 39 -2.26 3.35 5.03
CA TYR A 39 -1.40 2.59 5.91
C TYR A 39 0.02 3.18 5.98
N LEU A 40 0.61 3.51 4.82
CA LEU A 40 1.93 4.14 4.75
C LEU A 40 1.96 5.51 5.45
N LEU A 41 0.85 6.24 5.47
CA LEU A 41 0.70 7.50 6.21
C LEU A 41 0.56 7.30 7.73
N PHE A 42 0.10 6.14 8.20
CA PHE A 42 0.06 5.85 9.64
C PHE A 42 1.41 5.39 10.19
N LEU A 43 2.31 4.93 9.32
CA LEU A 43 3.66 4.52 9.70
C LEU A 43 4.53 5.67 10.23
N GLY A 44 4.31 6.90 9.77
CA GLY A 44 5.04 8.08 10.28
C GLY A 44 4.75 8.39 11.77
N PRO A 45 3.49 8.56 12.18
CA PRO A 45 3.15 8.68 13.60
C PRO A 45 3.62 7.46 14.41
N TYR A 46 3.49 6.25 13.87
CA TYR A 46 3.90 5.02 14.57
C TYR A 46 5.42 4.99 14.82
N SER A 47 6.22 5.35 13.82
CA SER A 47 7.67 5.44 13.98
C SER A 47 8.02 6.47 15.06
N ALA A 48 7.38 7.64 15.05
CA ALA A 48 7.55 8.68 16.07
C ALA A 48 7.33 8.12 17.48
N VAL A 49 6.24 7.36 17.68
CA VAL A 49 5.92 6.76 18.98
C VAL A 49 6.96 5.71 19.40
N ILE A 50 7.46 4.87 18.48
CA ILE A 50 8.55 3.94 18.78
C ILE A 50 9.79 4.69 19.25
N GLY A 51 10.16 5.79 18.60
CA GLY A 51 11.34 6.58 18.97
C GLY A 51 11.22 7.28 20.33
N THR A 52 10.01 7.45 20.85
CA THR A 52 9.76 7.98 22.21
C THR A 52 9.84 6.92 23.31
N SER A 53 10.34 5.72 23.03
CA SER A 53 10.46 4.61 23.99
C SER A 53 9.15 4.11 24.61
N ARG A 54 7.99 4.56 24.12
CA ARG A 54 6.67 4.15 24.66
C ARG A 54 6.36 2.66 24.48
N PHE A 55 7.04 1.99 23.55
CA PHE A 55 6.86 0.58 23.24
C PHE A 55 8.06 -0.29 23.66
N ASP A 56 8.95 0.17 24.55
CA ASP A 56 10.13 -0.61 24.97
C ASP A 56 9.80 -1.89 25.73
N PHE A 57 8.56 -2.04 26.20
CA PHE A 57 8.05 -3.29 26.77
C PHE A 57 7.82 -4.39 25.70
N LEU A 58 7.77 -4.02 24.41
CA LEU A 58 7.59 -4.97 23.31
C LEU A 58 8.94 -5.45 22.76
N PRO A 59 9.05 -6.75 22.39
CA PRO A 59 10.20 -7.25 21.64
C PRO A 59 10.42 -6.44 20.36
N GLN A 60 11.67 -6.23 19.97
CA GLN A 60 12.04 -5.47 18.76
C GLN A 60 11.31 -6.00 17.51
N ILE A 61 11.21 -7.33 17.39
CA ILE A 61 10.51 -7.99 16.28
C ILE A 61 9.07 -7.47 16.15
N VAL A 62 8.36 -7.29 17.27
CA VAL A 62 6.96 -6.83 17.25
C VAL A 62 6.86 -5.36 16.83
N ARG A 63 7.85 -4.55 17.20
CA ARG A 63 7.96 -3.14 16.79
C ARG A 63 8.27 -2.99 15.30
N ASP A 64 8.97 -3.97 14.73
CA ASP A 64 9.37 -3.94 13.32
C ASP A 64 8.28 -4.48 12.37
N ILE A 65 7.34 -5.30 12.86
CA ILE A 65 6.27 -5.92 12.04
C ILE A 65 5.56 -4.91 11.12
N PRO A 66 5.13 -3.73 11.60
CA PRO A 66 4.42 -2.77 10.77
C PRO A 66 5.26 -2.15 9.64
N PHE A 67 6.59 -2.28 9.67
CA PHE A 67 7.44 -1.77 8.60
C PHE A 67 7.57 -2.75 7.42
N TYR A 68 7.32 -4.05 7.61
CA TYR A 68 7.46 -5.03 6.53
C TYR A 68 6.58 -4.75 5.30
N PRO A 69 5.30 -4.36 5.46
CA PRO A 69 4.46 -4.04 4.30
C PRO A 69 4.93 -2.79 3.53
N ALA A 70 5.80 -1.96 4.10
CA ALA A 70 6.41 -0.83 3.42
C ALA A 70 7.61 -1.22 2.55
N ALA A 71 8.11 -2.47 2.64
CA ALA A 71 9.25 -2.95 1.85
C ALA A 71 9.18 -2.64 0.33
N PRO A 72 8.02 -2.73 -0.36
CA PRO A 72 7.93 -2.36 -1.77
C PRO A 72 8.30 -0.89 -2.05
N VAL A 73 8.02 0.02 -1.12
CA VAL A 73 8.39 1.44 -1.22
C VAL A 73 9.91 1.60 -1.18
N TYR A 74 10.56 0.84 -0.31
CA TYR A 74 12.02 0.83 -0.15
C TYR A 74 12.78 0.20 -1.31
N CYS A 75 12.13 -0.68 -2.07
CA CYS A 75 12.69 -1.29 -3.28
C CYS A 75 12.72 -0.35 -4.49
N VAL A 76 12.01 0.78 -4.44
CA VAL A 76 11.98 1.76 -5.54
C VAL A 76 12.88 2.96 -5.19
N PRO A 77 14.01 3.17 -5.90
CA PRO A 77 15.05 4.12 -5.50
C PRO A 77 14.58 5.57 -5.22
N GLY A 78 13.63 6.10 -5.99
CA GLY A 78 13.11 7.46 -5.77
C GLY A 78 12.04 7.57 -4.69
N LEU A 79 11.34 6.48 -4.39
CA LEU A 79 10.33 6.44 -3.33
C LEU A 79 10.97 6.27 -1.97
N ARG A 80 12.08 5.53 -1.88
CA ARG A 80 12.82 5.33 -0.63
C ARG A 80 13.23 6.65 0.03
N SER A 81 13.95 7.52 -0.70
CA SER A 81 14.42 8.81 -0.15
C SER A 81 13.25 9.71 0.26
N THR A 82 12.20 9.75 -0.55
CA THR A 82 10.97 10.51 -0.26
C THR A 82 10.27 9.99 0.99
N TYR A 83 10.22 8.67 1.15
CA TYR A 83 9.55 8.05 2.29
C TYR A 83 10.36 8.18 3.59
N ASP A 84 11.68 8.06 3.52
CA ASP A 84 12.57 8.31 4.66
C ASP A 84 12.47 9.77 5.13
N ASN A 85 12.43 10.73 4.20
CA ASN A 85 12.18 12.14 4.54
C ASN A 85 10.82 12.35 5.21
N TYR A 86 9.79 11.64 4.75
CA TYR A 86 8.47 11.68 5.36
C TYR A 86 8.48 11.12 6.80
N LEU A 87 9.11 9.96 7.03
CA LEU A 87 9.23 9.38 8.36
C LEU A 87 10.05 10.29 9.29
N HIS A 88 11.15 10.86 8.80
CA HIS A 88 11.98 11.78 9.57
C HIS A 88 11.27 13.07 9.97
N ARG A 89 10.35 13.59 9.15
CA ARG A 89 9.54 14.77 9.49
C ARG A 89 8.78 14.62 10.80
N TRP A 90 8.40 13.40 11.19
CA TRP A 90 7.70 13.15 12.46
C TRP A 90 8.59 13.27 13.70
N TYR A 91 9.92 13.21 13.52
CA TYR A 91 10.91 13.39 14.57
C TYR A 91 11.56 14.77 14.55
N ARG A 92 11.44 15.48 13.42
CA ARG A 92 12.09 16.76 13.20
C ARG A 92 11.58 17.81 14.20
N ASP A 93 12.50 18.47 14.89
CA ASP A 93 12.16 19.64 15.70
C ASP A 93 11.58 20.71 14.74
N PRO A 94 10.42 21.33 15.03
CA PRO A 94 9.86 22.40 14.20
C PRO A 94 10.83 23.57 13.96
N ASN A 95 11.91 23.68 14.74
CA ASN A 95 12.97 24.68 14.58
C ASN A 95 14.21 24.20 13.81
N GLU A 96 14.25 22.95 13.37
CA GLU A 96 15.43 22.37 12.72
C GLU A 96 15.49 22.76 11.23
N ALA A 97 16.57 23.43 10.82
CA ALA A 97 16.76 23.91 9.44
C ALA A 97 16.65 22.80 8.40
N ASP A 98 15.84 22.99 7.35
CA ASP A 98 15.62 21.99 6.29
C ASP A 98 16.96 21.47 5.73
N PRO A 99 17.17 20.13 5.65
CA PRO A 99 18.39 19.59 5.07
C PRO A 99 18.43 19.98 3.60
N GLU A 100 19.66 20.15 3.09
CA GLU A 100 19.87 20.45 1.68
C GLU A 100 19.18 19.37 0.84
N THR A 101 18.22 19.79 0.03
CA THR A 101 17.29 18.89 -0.67
C THR A 101 17.94 18.12 -1.82
N GLY A 102 19.25 18.30 -2.05
CA GLY A 102 20.05 17.46 -2.95
C GLY A 102 19.62 17.44 -4.41
N TRP A 103 18.73 18.36 -4.83
CA TRP A 103 18.34 18.53 -6.23
C TRP A 103 19.49 19.19 -7.00
N TYR A 104 20.46 18.37 -7.42
CA TYR A 104 21.42 18.68 -8.48
C TYR A 104 21.07 17.90 -9.73
#